data_AF-A0A2E1ZHC4-F1
#
_entry.id   AF-A0A2E1ZHC4-F1
#
_cell.length_a   1.000
_cell.length_b   1.000
_cell.length_c   1.000
_cell.angle_alpha   90.00
_cell.angle_beta   90.00
_cell.angle_gamma   90.00
#
_symmetry.space_group_name_H-M   'P 1'
#
loop_
_entity.id
_entity.type
_entity.pdbx_description
1 polymer ?
#
loop_
_entity_poly.entity_id
_entity_poly.type
_entity_poly.pdbx_seq_one_letter_code
_entity_poly.pdbx_strand_id
1 'polypeptide(L)'
;MGFGQEYFWKNNTGNQDFFDENNWIDTLTGLNAPSFSIEPNQDINLDLNLTCNSYADYPIRFGLGTINISNGTLFAHRIDSGIVTISNLGYLVLTDSVPFINNIQINLLSRIASVKLTSVSPINVQNNYLSFISINQTPSNLVNNIRLDNYYDGGTVIRMCDSITKPLTIYTHDSLSGFSADIIVNQILNGGLIPNNMNNNVNSFLLRQGYMATFAVNEDGTGKSKVFIASEKDLVVNSLPDLTTNGVSFIRVVPWNWITKKGLGGDHEQYLMLINNPHSWWYYDWGSSDSSELNTEYTPMSWGASGADDQTDIDRYKSIDKATHLMGFNEPDNCNSQSGQWWNLCIPDTSVSYYTNLMKTGLRLVSPGCREEAWDDWLDTFNILAIQQNIRVDVIAVHWYDWGGNPINTPNANPQNIFNRFKNYLSNVYSLYNLPIWITEFNGNIHRTDSINLEFMKLALPYLDSLSYIERYAWFSWNSTCQFIDSSGNLTSIGLYYAEHRSEPSIKNNIYGGRNNLTINNEGIEYDSECVTLNTNTIEVNQSYINKDILMITDMLGRSVAIETKNQLLLYIYKDGTVEKKIIIE
;
A
#
# COMPACT_ATOMS: atom_id res chain seq x y z
N MET A 1 -11.25 21.88 -39.68
CA MET A 1 -10.98 20.91 -38.59
C MET A 1 -11.89 21.33 -37.46
N GLY A 2 -13.04 20.67 -37.32
CA GLY A 2 -13.94 20.94 -36.19
C GLY A 2 -13.25 20.43 -34.92
N PHE A 3 -13.25 21.22 -33.86
CA PHE A 3 -12.90 20.72 -32.54
C PHE A 3 -13.86 19.56 -32.23
N GLY A 4 -13.33 18.38 -31.90
CA GLY A 4 -14.14 17.26 -31.41
C GLY A 4 -14.94 17.76 -30.20
N GLN A 5 -16.22 17.42 -30.14
CA GLN A 5 -17.07 17.82 -29.03
C GLN A 5 -16.69 16.97 -27.80
N GLU A 6 -16.22 17.63 -26.74
CA GLU A 6 -15.76 16.96 -25.50
C GLU A 6 -16.87 16.97 -24.44
N TYR A 7 -17.05 15.84 -23.76
CA TYR A 7 -18.04 15.68 -22.70
C TYR A 7 -17.36 15.43 -21.35
N PHE A 8 -17.78 16.15 -20.33
CA PHE A 8 -17.20 16.10 -18.99
C PHE A 8 -18.15 15.44 -18.01
N TRP A 9 -17.61 14.56 -17.17
CA TRP A 9 -18.35 13.94 -16.09
C TRP A 9 -18.76 14.96 -15.02
N LYS A 10 -20.03 14.93 -14.63
CA LYS A 10 -20.62 15.81 -13.60
C LYS A 10 -21.38 15.06 -12.51
N ASN A 11 -21.71 13.79 -12.72
CA ASN A 11 -22.56 13.00 -11.81
C ASN A 11 -23.86 13.74 -11.44
N ASN A 12 -24.52 14.38 -12.42
CA ASN A 12 -25.68 15.23 -12.19
C ASN A 12 -26.88 14.47 -11.60
N THR A 13 -27.01 13.17 -11.89
CA THR A 13 -28.14 12.36 -11.44
C THR A 13 -27.87 11.71 -10.08
N GLY A 14 -26.63 11.74 -9.60
CA GLY A 14 -26.21 11.15 -8.33
C GLY A 14 -26.07 9.63 -8.34
N ASN A 15 -26.31 8.96 -9.47
CA ASN A 15 -26.26 7.49 -9.58
C ASN A 15 -24.87 6.93 -9.93
N GLN A 16 -23.88 7.78 -10.23
CA GLN A 16 -22.51 7.43 -10.65
C GLN A 16 -22.41 6.42 -11.82
N ASP A 17 -23.51 6.17 -12.53
CA ASP A 17 -23.58 5.24 -13.65
C ASP A 17 -22.90 5.86 -14.87
N PHE A 18 -21.83 5.20 -15.33
CA PHE A 18 -21.04 5.63 -16.48
C PHE A 18 -21.89 5.77 -17.75
N PHE A 19 -22.90 4.91 -17.93
CA PHE A 19 -23.73 4.86 -19.12
C PHE A 19 -24.95 5.80 -19.06
N ASP A 20 -25.19 6.50 -17.95
CA ASP A 20 -26.21 7.54 -17.88
C ASP A 20 -25.70 8.82 -18.56
N GLU A 21 -26.20 9.11 -19.78
CA GLU A 21 -25.78 10.30 -20.54
C GLU A 21 -26.03 11.62 -19.83
N ASN A 22 -26.93 11.65 -18.84
CA ASN A 22 -27.18 12.85 -18.04
C ASN A 22 -26.03 13.18 -17.09
N ASN A 23 -25.12 12.24 -16.84
CA ASN A 23 -23.89 12.46 -16.09
C ASN A 23 -22.78 13.12 -16.93
N TRP A 24 -22.97 13.25 -18.24
CA TRP A 24 -22.00 13.79 -19.19
C TRP A 24 -22.50 15.09 -19.80
N ILE A 25 -21.74 16.17 -19.63
CA ILE A 25 -22.09 17.50 -20.16
C ILE A 25 -21.03 17.98 -21.14
N ASP A 26 -21.46 18.46 -22.30
CA ASP A 26 -20.64 19.30 -23.15
C ASP A 26 -20.49 20.68 -22.48
N THR A 27 -19.27 21.03 -22.09
CA THR A 27 -19.01 22.28 -21.36
C THR A 27 -19.18 23.54 -22.22
N LEU A 28 -19.22 23.42 -23.55
CA LEU A 28 -19.46 24.54 -24.46
C LEU A 28 -20.94 24.86 -24.59
N THR A 29 -21.80 23.83 -24.64
CA THR A 29 -23.25 23.99 -24.85
C THR A 29 -24.06 23.89 -23.57
N GLY A 30 -23.50 23.29 -22.51
CA GLY A 30 -24.20 22.98 -21.26
C GLY A 30 -25.23 21.86 -21.39
N LEU A 31 -25.30 21.20 -22.56
CA LEU A 31 -26.23 20.12 -22.83
C LEU A 31 -25.63 18.77 -22.42
N ASN A 32 -26.51 17.84 -22.04
CA ASN A 32 -26.13 16.46 -21.77
C ASN A 32 -25.67 15.76 -23.06
N ALA A 33 -24.96 14.65 -22.91
CA ALA A 33 -24.65 13.78 -24.05
C ALA A 33 -25.92 13.34 -24.79
N PRO A 34 -25.88 13.21 -26.13
CA PRO A 34 -27.05 12.78 -26.90
C PRO A 34 -27.60 11.45 -26.40
N SER A 35 -28.92 11.28 -26.40
CA SER A 35 -29.51 9.99 -26.00
C SER A 35 -29.00 8.85 -26.87
N PHE A 36 -28.74 7.69 -26.26
CA PHE A 36 -28.21 6.48 -26.89
C PHE A 36 -26.78 6.63 -27.44
N SER A 37 -26.00 7.57 -26.90
CA SER A 37 -24.60 7.80 -27.32
C SER A 37 -23.57 7.16 -26.40
N ILE A 38 -23.96 6.79 -25.18
CA ILE A 38 -23.09 6.16 -24.18
C ILE A 38 -23.77 4.88 -23.69
N GLU A 39 -23.87 3.88 -24.56
CA GLU A 39 -24.64 2.66 -24.32
C GLU A 39 -23.75 1.44 -24.04
N PRO A 40 -24.16 0.53 -23.14
CA PRO A 40 -23.47 -0.74 -22.93
C PRO A 40 -23.28 -1.54 -24.22
N ASN A 41 -22.08 -2.08 -24.43
CA ASN A 41 -21.71 -2.91 -25.59
C ASN A 41 -21.83 -2.23 -26.98
N GLN A 42 -22.03 -0.91 -27.04
CA GLN A 42 -22.03 -0.13 -28.28
C GLN A 42 -20.81 0.79 -28.37
N ASP A 43 -20.40 1.17 -29.59
CA ASP A 43 -19.26 2.07 -29.79
C ASP A 43 -19.61 3.51 -29.35
N ILE A 44 -18.90 3.99 -28.33
CA ILE A 44 -19.00 5.34 -27.78
C ILE A 44 -18.04 6.26 -28.54
N ASN A 45 -18.52 6.86 -29.63
CA ASN A 45 -17.71 7.71 -30.51
C ASN A 45 -17.62 9.16 -30.01
N LEU A 46 -17.36 9.35 -28.72
CA LEU A 46 -17.27 10.65 -28.04
C LEU A 46 -15.91 10.80 -27.34
N ASP A 47 -15.46 12.04 -27.18
CA ASP A 47 -14.29 12.37 -26.35
C ASP A 47 -14.76 12.68 -24.91
N LEU A 48 -14.47 11.78 -23.99
CA LEU A 48 -14.96 11.81 -22.61
C LEU A 48 -13.87 12.24 -21.62
N ASN A 49 -14.22 13.09 -20.66
CA ASN A 49 -13.33 13.56 -19.60
C ASN A 49 -13.91 13.22 -18.22
N LEU A 50 -13.32 12.24 -17.55
CA LEU A 50 -13.70 11.76 -16.23
C LEU A 50 -12.85 12.44 -15.14
N THR A 51 -13.52 13.11 -14.20
CA THR A 51 -12.91 13.88 -13.11
C THR A 51 -13.34 13.41 -11.72
N CYS A 52 -14.16 12.35 -11.65
CA CYS A 52 -14.62 11.73 -10.40
C CYS A 52 -14.87 10.24 -10.62
N ASN A 53 -15.34 9.54 -9.58
CA ASN A 53 -15.66 8.12 -9.69
C ASN A 53 -16.90 7.90 -10.56
N SER A 54 -16.82 6.86 -11.41
CA SER A 54 -17.92 6.33 -12.20
C SER A 54 -17.85 4.80 -12.26
N TYR A 55 -19.01 4.18 -12.43
CA TYR A 55 -19.16 2.73 -12.45
C TYR A 55 -19.81 2.29 -13.75
N ALA A 56 -19.15 1.37 -14.45
CA ALA A 56 -19.64 0.74 -15.66
C ALA A 56 -19.85 -0.75 -15.41
N ASP A 57 -21.10 -1.15 -15.20
CA ASP A 57 -21.50 -2.54 -14.96
C ASP A 57 -21.45 -3.42 -16.23
N TYR A 58 -20.94 -2.89 -17.34
CA TYR A 58 -20.79 -3.57 -18.62
C TYR A 58 -19.44 -3.23 -19.28
N PRO A 59 -18.94 -4.08 -20.21
CA PRO A 59 -17.79 -3.75 -21.03
C PRO A 59 -17.98 -2.44 -21.80
N ILE A 60 -16.93 -1.62 -21.84
CA ILE A 60 -16.95 -0.32 -22.54
C ILE A 60 -16.26 -0.45 -23.89
N ARG A 61 -16.85 0.13 -24.94
CA ARG A 61 -16.27 0.23 -26.28
C ARG A 61 -16.16 1.69 -26.66
N PHE A 62 -14.96 2.25 -26.71
CA PHE A 62 -14.80 3.65 -27.10
C PHE A 62 -14.79 3.83 -28.62
N GLY A 63 -14.83 2.78 -29.46
CA GLY A 63 -14.91 2.94 -30.92
C GLY A 63 -13.84 3.89 -31.48
N LEU A 64 -14.26 5.01 -32.09
CA LEU A 64 -13.41 6.13 -32.52
C LEU A 64 -13.20 7.23 -31.45
N GLY A 65 -13.94 7.18 -30.36
CA GLY A 65 -13.86 8.08 -29.22
C GLY A 65 -12.72 7.75 -28.27
N THR A 66 -12.62 8.57 -27.23
CA THR A 66 -11.56 8.50 -26.23
C THR A 66 -12.10 8.77 -24.83
N ILE A 67 -11.35 8.35 -23.82
CA ILE A 67 -11.59 8.80 -22.44
C ILE A 67 -10.29 9.28 -21.80
N ASN A 68 -10.36 10.41 -21.10
CA ASN A 68 -9.31 10.90 -20.21
C ASN A 68 -9.80 10.86 -18.76
N ILE A 69 -9.09 10.11 -17.91
CA ILE A 69 -9.38 9.96 -16.48
C ILE A 69 -8.31 10.76 -15.72
N SER A 70 -8.71 11.79 -14.95
CA SER A 70 -7.74 12.75 -14.39
C SER A 70 -7.87 13.05 -12.89
N ASN A 71 -9.01 12.81 -12.24
CA ASN A 71 -9.17 13.07 -10.80
C ASN A 71 -10.20 12.15 -10.15
N GLY A 72 -10.23 10.90 -10.58
CA GLY A 72 -11.26 9.95 -10.20
C GLY A 72 -10.96 8.56 -10.72
N THR A 73 -11.86 7.64 -10.40
CA THR A 73 -11.71 6.23 -10.76
C THR A 73 -12.81 5.80 -11.72
N LEU A 74 -12.44 5.26 -12.87
CA LEU A 74 -13.36 4.46 -13.68
C LEU A 74 -13.31 3.02 -13.18
N PHE A 75 -14.42 2.53 -12.63
CA PHE A 75 -14.62 1.12 -12.35
C PHE A 75 -15.36 0.48 -13.52
N ALA A 76 -14.79 -0.56 -14.13
CA ALA A 76 -15.43 -1.27 -15.23
C ALA A 76 -15.08 -2.76 -15.21
N HIS A 77 -15.83 -3.58 -15.95
CA HIS A 77 -15.44 -4.98 -16.12
C HIS A 77 -14.17 -5.11 -16.97
N ARG A 78 -14.19 -4.54 -18.18
CA ARG A 78 -13.09 -4.50 -19.15
C ARG A 78 -13.33 -3.41 -20.18
N ILE A 79 -12.30 -3.11 -20.97
CA ILE A 79 -12.38 -2.17 -22.10
C ILE A 79 -12.11 -2.94 -23.40
N ASP A 80 -13.07 -2.87 -24.32
CA ASP A 80 -13.09 -3.68 -25.54
C ASP A 80 -12.37 -3.00 -26.72
N SER A 81 -12.32 -1.66 -26.77
CA SER A 81 -11.72 -0.88 -27.87
C SER A 81 -11.50 0.61 -27.51
N GLY A 82 -10.65 1.28 -28.29
CA GLY A 82 -10.42 2.73 -28.29
C GLY A 82 -9.25 3.20 -27.41
N ILE A 83 -9.25 4.46 -27.00
CA ILE A 83 -8.11 5.09 -26.31
C ILE A 83 -8.50 5.53 -24.90
N VAL A 84 -7.79 4.99 -23.90
CA VAL A 84 -7.92 5.40 -22.50
C VAL A 84 -6.65 6.12 -22.07
N THR A 85 -6.79 7.39 -21.72
CA THR A 85 -5.71 8.21 -21.17
C THR A 85 -5.93 8.39 -19.68
N ILE A 86 -4.89 8.20 -18.88
CA ILE A 86 -4.92 8.31 -17.43
C ILE A 86 -3.87 9.33 -17.01
N SER A 87 -4.33 10.47 -16.50
CA SER A 87 -3.53 11.64 -16.17
C SER A 87 -3.76 12.05 -14.72
N ASN A 88 -2.97 13.00 -14.20
CA ASN A 88 -3.11 13.57 -12.85
C ASN A 88 -3.37 12.50 -11.75
N LEU A 89 -4.52 12.55 -11.08
CA LEU A 89 -4.97 11.57 -10.07
C LEU A 89 -6.06 10.66 -10.65
N GLY A 90 -5.83 10.16 -11.87
CA GLY A 90 -6.73 9.24 -12.56
C GLY A 90 -6.42 7.78 -12.24
N TYR A 91 -7.48 6.98 -12.10
CA TYR A 91 -7.39 5.56 -11.80
C TYR A 91 -8.35 4.76 -12.68
N LEU A 92 -7.90 3.61 -13.16
CA LEU A 92 -8.74 2.66 -13.90
C LEU A 92 -8.74 1.33 -13.14
N VAL A 93 -9.92 0.79 -12.83
CA VAL A 93 -10.06 -0.50 -12.15
C VAL A 93 -10.87 -1.43 -13.03
N LEU A 94 -10.26 -2.56 -13.41
CA LEU A 94 -10.87 -3.59 -14.26
C LEU A 94 -10.93 -4.93 -13.53
N THR A 95 -12.08 -5.60 -13.63
CA THR A 95 -12.35 -6.84 -12.87
C THR A 95 -12.34 -8.12 -13.70
N ASP A 96 -12.44 -8.02 -15.03
CA ASP A 96 -12.42 -9.19 -15.92
C ASP A 96 -11.01 -9.82 -16.00
N SER A 97 -10.96 -11.13 -16.15
CA SER A 97 -9.76 -11.91 -16.46
C SER A 97 -9.18 -11.59 -17.84
N VAL A 98 -9.98 -11.02 -18.74
CA VAL A 98 -9.55 -10.49 -20.05
C VAL A 98 -9.88 -8.98 -20.09
N PRO A 99 -9.04 -8.13 -19.47
CA PRO A 99 -9.36 -6.72 -19.22
C PRO A 99 -9.25 -5.84 -20.47
N PHE A 100 -8.49 -6.30 -21.47
CA PHE A 100 -8.22 -5.60 -22.71
C PHE A 100 -8.50 -6.52 -23.88
N ILE A 101 -9.30 -6.04 -24.84
CA ILE A 101 -9.59 -6.72 -26.12
C ILE A 101 -9.14 -5.78 -27.26
N ASN A 102 -8.95 -6.35 -28.47
CA ASN A 102 -8.74 -5.69 -29.79
C ASN A 102 -8.46 -4.16 -29.79
N ASN A 103 -7.39 -3.70 -30.47
CA ASN A 103 -7.18 -2.30 -30.85
C ASN A 103 -7.32 -1.24 -29.72
N ILE A 104 -7.13 -1.62 -28.45
CA ILE A 104 -7.11 -0.69 -27.33
C ILE A 104 -5.72 -0.06 -27.13
N GLN A 105 -5.69 1.19 -26.68
CA GLN A 105 -4.49 1.87 -26.20
C GLN A 105 -4.73 2.47 -24.81
N ILE A 106 -3.90 2.09 -23.85
CA ILE A 106 -3.86 2.64 -22.50
C ILE A 106 -2.65 3.56 -22.38
N ASN A 107 -2.88 4.85 -22.17
CA ASN A 107 -1.85 5.87 -22.07
C ASN A 107 -1.76 6.38 -20.63
N LEU A 108 -0.71 5.99 -19.90
CA LEU A 108 -0.40 6.58 -18.60
C LEU A 108 0.43 7.84 -18.81
N LEU A 109 -0.04 8.98 -18.27
CA LEU A 109 0.61 10.30 -18.35
C LEU A 109 0.97 10.89 -16.99
N SER A 110 0.64 10.22 -15.89
CA SER A 110 0.95 10.64 -14.52
C SER A 110 1.70 9.60 -13.72
N ARG A 111 2.59 10.08 -12.86
CA ARG A 111 3.40 9.27 -11.95
C ARG A 111 2.62 8.68 -10.76
N ILE A 112 1.45 9.26 -10.46
CA ILE A 112 0.60 8.87 -9.31
C ILE A 112 -0.64 8.09 -9.77
N ALA A 113 -0.95 8.13 -11.07
CA ALA A 113 -2.03 7.36 -11.67
C ALA A 113 -1.69 5.85 -11.72
N SER A 114 -2.73 5.01 -11.76
CA SER A 114 -2.55 3.57 -11.95
C SER A 114 -3.71 2.90 -12.68
N VAL A 115 -3.40 1.78 -13.32
CA VAL A 115 -4.39 0.79 -13.78
C VAL A 115 -4.35 -0.39 -12.84
N LYS A 116 -5.49 -0.80 -12.30
CA LYS A 116 -5.64 -1.95 -11.43
C LYS A 116 -6.44 -3.02 -12.15
N LEU A 117 -5.87 -4.21 -12.27
CA LEU A 117 -6.50 -5.39 -12.85
C LEU A 117 -6.71 -6.38 -11.71
N THR A 118 -7.94 -6.60 -11.26
CA THR A 118 -8.17 -7.39 -10.04
C THR A 118 -8.05 -8.90 -10.26
N SER A 119 -8.05 -9.34 -11.52
CA SER A 119 -8.12 -10.75 -11.91
C SER A 119 -7.04 -11.15 -12.92
N VAL A 120 -5.99 -10.33 -13.06
CA VAL A 120 -4.85 -10.59 -13.95
C VAL A 120 -3.55 -10.34 -13.19
N SER A 121 -2.71 -11.36 -13.10
CA SER A 121 -1.47 -11.35 -12.34
C SER A 121 -0.34 -10.60 -13.06
N PRO A 122 0.71 -10.17 -12.32
CA PRO A 122 1.81 -9.43 -12.92
C PRO A 122 2.50 -10.17 -14.08
N ILE A 123 2.71 -11.49 -13.95
CA ILE A 123 3.28 -12.29 -15.05
C ILE A 123 2.35 -12.33 -16.29
N ASN A 124 1.03 -12.37 -16.09
CA ASN A 124 0.07 -12.37 -17.20
C ASN A 124 0.00 -11.00 -17.87
N VAL A 125 0.15 -9.91 -17.11
CA VAL A 125 0.32 -8.55 -17.67
C VAL A 125 1.56 -8.47 -18.53
N GLN A 126 2.70 -8.94 -18.00
CA GLN A 126 3.97 -8.96 -18.75
C GLN A 126 3.82 -9.70 -20.09
N ASN A 127 3.23 -10.90 -20.05
CA ASN A 127 3.22 -11.80 -21.20
C ASN A 127 2.19 -11.41 -22.26
N ASN A 128 1.06 -10.79 -21.87
CA ASN A 128 -0.09 -10.65 -22.77
C ASN A 128 -0.57 -9.21 -22.98
N TYR A 129 -0.25 -8.26 -22.08
CA TYR A 129 -0.96 -6.97 -22.05
C TYR A 129 -0.06 -5.72 -22.14
N LEU A 130 1.26 -5.84 -21.99
CA LEU A 130 2.16 -4.69 -22.08
C LEU A 130 2.09 -3.94 -23.42
N SER A 131 1.81 -4.63 -24.52
CA SER A 131 1.71 -4.02 -25.86
C SER A 131 0.56 -3.02 -26.01
N PHE A 132 -0.46 -3.09 -25.14
CA PHE A 132 -1.56 -2.14 -25.11
C PHE A 132 -1.26 -0.88 -24.30
N ILE A 133 -0.12 -0.84 -23.58
CA ILE A 133 0.18 0.19 -22.59
C ILE A 133 1.35 1.07 -23.07
N SER A 134 1.15 2.38 -23.00
CA SER A 134 2.18 3.39 -23.21
C SER A 134 2.37 4.27 -21.97
N ILE A 135 3.60 4.71 -21.76
CA ILE A 135 4.04 5.59 -20.67
C ILE A 135 4.54 6.88 -21.33
N ASN A 136 3.88 8.02 -21.09
CA ASN A 136 4.23 9.29 -21.74
C ASN A 136 4.38 9.16 -23.27
N GLN A 137 3.44 8.44 -23.91
CA GLN A 137 3.42 8.17 -25.36
C GLN A 137 4.58 7.29 -25.87
N THR A 138 5.36 6.67 -24.97
CA THR A 138 6.37 5.66 -25.31
C THR A 138 5.87 4.26 -24.95
N PRO A 139 6.20 3.20 -25.72
CA PRO A 139 5.81 1.84 -25.35
C PRO A 139 6.25 1.44 -23.94
N SER A 140 5.43 0.66 -23.24
CA SER A 140 5.78 0.17 -21.90
C SER A 140 7.00 -0.76 -21.91
N ASN A 141 7.80 -0.69 -20.84
CA ASN A 141 9.00 -1.49 -20.62
C ASN A 141 9.21 -1.70 -19.11
N LEU A 142 9.02 -2.93 -18.65
CA LEU A 142 8.97 -3.34 -17.24
C LEU A 142 10.18 -2.95 -16.40
N VAL A 143 11.35 -2.80 -17.01
CA VAL A 143 12.57 -2.46 -16.28
C VAL A 143 12.77 -0.94 -16.21
N ASN A 144 12.22 -0.21 -17.18
CA ASN A 144 12.62 1.18 -17.43
C ASN A 144 11.54 2.21 -17.07
N ASN A 145 10.27 1.95 -17.36
CA ASN A 145 9.23 2.99 -17.28
C ASN A 145 7.89 2.53 -16.67
N ILE A 146 7.70 1.23 -16.45
CA ILE A 146 6.48 0.68 -15.84
C ILE A 146 6.84 -0.25 -14.69
N ARG A 147 6.01 -0.26 -13.66
CA ARG A 147 6.12 -1.13 -12.49
C ARG A 147 4.84 -1.95 -12.39
N LEU A 148 5.00 -3.24 -12.13
CA LEU A 148 3.91 -4.18 -11.88
C LEU A 148 3.98 -4.63 -10.43
N ASP A 149 3.05 -4.12 -9.62
CA ASP A 149 2.87 -4.55 -8.25
C ASP A 149 1.76 -5.57 -8.16
N ASN A 150 1.84 -6.39 -7.13
CA ASN A 150 0.82 -7.38 -6.82
C ASN A 150 -0.47 -6.70 -6.38
N TYR A 151 -1.61 -7.33 -6.69
CA TYR A 151 -2.91 -6.96 -6.15
C TYR A 151 -3.64 -8.20 -5.61
N TYR A 152 -3.31 -8.56 -4.36
CA TYR A 152 -3.87 -9.68 -3.63
C TYR A 152 -3.92 -10.97 -4.48
N ASP A 153 -5.02 -11.72 -4.43
CA ASP A 153 -5.14 -13.02 -5.08
C ASP A 153 -5.26 -12.89 -6.61
N GLY A 154 -4.11 -12.83 -7.30
CA GLY A 154 -4.01 -12.92 -8.75
C GLY A 154 -4.25 -11.62 -9.52
N GLY A 155 -4.31 -10.46 -8.87
CA GLY A 155 -4.39 -9.15 -9.53
C GLY A 155 -3.05 -8.42 -9.67
N THR A 156 -3.07 -7.29 -10.38
CA THR A 156 -1.92 -6.40 -10.62
C THR A 156 -2.31 -4.93 -10.47
N VAL A 157 -1.43 -4.12 -9.87
CA VAL A 157 -1.42 -2.67 -10.04
C VAL A 157 -0.29 -2.28 -11.01
N ILE A 158 -0.67 -1.59 -12.07
CA ILE A 158 0.21 -1.10 -13.13
C ILE A 158 0.38 0.40 -12.94
N ARG A 159 1.63 0.85 -12.79
CA ARG A 159 1.95 2.28 -12.62
C ARG A 159 3.29 2.61 -13.26
N MET A 160 3.59 3.90 -13.39
CA MET A 160 4.90 4.33 -13.88
C MET A 160 6.02 3.92 -12.91
N CYS A 161 7.14 3.49 -13.46
CA CYS A 161 8.40 3.36 -12.73
C CYS A 161 9.22 4.63 -12.96
N ASP A 162 9.12 5.60 -12.05
CA ASP A 162 9.87 6.85 -12.14
C ASP A 162 10.41 7.25 -10.75
N SER A 163 11.73 7.37 -10.65
CA SER A 163 12.44 7.66 -9.41
C SER A 163 12.24 9.08 -8.89
N ILE A 164 11.64 10.01 -9.67
CA ILE A 164 11.29 11.36 -9.23
C ILE A 164 9.81 11.50 -8.85
N THR A 165 9.08 10.40 -8.74
CA THR A 165 7.68 10.39 -8.28
C THR A 165 7.55 10.95 -6.87
N LYS A 166 6.58 11.83 -6.64
CA LYS A 166 6.35 12.54 -5.38
C LYS A 166 5.00 12.18 -4.76
N PRO A 167 4.90 11.06 -4.05
CA PRO A 167 3.62 10.58 -3.50
C PRO A 167 3.27 11.17 -2.13
N LEU A 168 4.17 11.92 -1.50
CA LEU A 168 3.96 12.45 -0.15
C LEU A 168 4.17 13.96 -0.14
N THR A 169 3.23 14.71 0.42
CA THR A 169 3.37 16.13 0.70
C THR A 169 3.28 16.35 2.21
N ILE A 170 4.31 16.98 2.80
CA ILE A 170 4.38 17.32 4.22
C ILE A 170 4.10 18.80 4.46
N TYR A 171 3.60 19.14 5.65
CA TYR A 171 3.19 20.49 6.01
C TYR A 171 3.67 20.88 7.41
N THR A 172 3.96 22.16 7.58
CA THR A 172 4.46 22.74 8.84
C THR A 172 3.41 22.96 9.91
N HIS A 173 2.14 22.99 9.55
CA HIS A 173 1.02 23.15 10.49
C HIS A 173 0.01 22.02 10.29
N ASP A 174 -0.95 21.92 11.20
CA ASP A 174 -2.06 20.97 11.11
C ASP A 174 -2.94 21.23 9.88
N SER A 175 -3.76 20.24 9.54
CA SER A 175 -4.76 20.29 8.47
C SER A 175 -4.21 20.78 7.12
N LEU A 176 -3.03 20.25 6.75
CA LEU A 176 -2.36 20.50 5.47
C LEU A 176 -2.08 21.99 5.21
N SER A 177 -1.69 22.73 6.26
CA SER A 177 -1.49 24.19 6.18
C SER A 177 -0.04 24.64 6.45
N GLY A 178 0.26 25.90 6.14
CA GLY A 178 1.60 26.49 6.26
C GLY A 178 2.50 26.19 5.05
N PHE A 179 3.82 26.22 5.28
CA PHE A 179 4.78 25.77 4.26
C PHE A 179 4.61 24.26 4.01
N SER A 180 4.73 23.85 2.75
CA SER A 180 4.66 22.47 2.31
C SER A 180 5.91 22.03 1.54
N ALA A 181 6.15 20.73 1.44
CA ALA A 181 7.18 20.15 0.60
C ALA A 181 6.77 18.76 0.09
N ASP A 182 7.10 18.47 -1.16
CA ASP A 182 6.87 17.16 -1.76
C ASP A 182 8.10 16.25 -1.62
N ILE A 183 7.84 15.00 -1.24
CA ILE A 183 8.87 13.99 -0.95
C ILE A 183 8.90 12.95 -2.06
N ILE A 184 10.11 12.66 -2.55
CA ILE A 184 10.35 11.71 -3.63
C ILE A 184 10.31 10.26 -3.09
N VAL A 185 9.75 9.34 -3.87
CA VAL A 185 9.70 7.91 -3.58
C VAL A 185 11.10 7.31 -3.41
N ASN A 186 11.25 6.39 -2.46
CA ASN A 186 12.49 5.71 -2.07
C ASN A 186 13.61 6.62 -1.53
N GLN A 187 13.42 7.93 -1.50
CA GLN A 187 14.35 8.85 -0.83
C GLN A 187 14.19 8.75 0.69
N ILE A 188 15.32 8.77 1.39
CA ILE A 188 15.37 9.00 2.83
C ILE A 188 15.72 10.46 3.05
N LEU A 189 14.86 11.16 3.77
CA LEU A 189 15.11 12.53 4.22
C LEU A 189 15.30 12.52 5.73
N ASN A 190 16.42 13.07 6.19
CA ASN A 190 16.71 13.15 7.61
C ASN A 190 17.38 14.46 8.01
N GLY A 191 17.09 14.89 9.24
CA GLY A 191 17.66 16.10 9.81
C GLY A 191 17.51 17.30 8.88
N GLY A 192 18.63 17.99 8.62
CA GLY A 192 18.68 19.14 7.71
C GLY A 192 18.36 18.85 6.24
N LEU A 193 18.27 17.58 5.81
CA LEU A 193 17.83 17.21 4.46
C LEU A 193 16.30 17.31 4.29
N ILE A 194 15.54 17.37 5.39
CA ILE A 194 14.10 17.62 5.31
C ILE A 194 13.88 19.05 4.77
N PRO A 195 13.19 19.22 3.62
CA PRO A 195 13.08 20.51 2.94
C PRO A 195 12.48 21.63 3.79
N ASN A 196 12.70 22.87 3.37
CA ASN A 196 12.08 24.07 3.94
C ASN A 196 12.28 24.24 5.46
N ASN A 197 13.39 23.72 6.00
CA ASN A 197 13.69 23.69 7.44
C ASN A 197 12.59 23.00 8.26
N MET A 198 11.92 22.00 7.67
CA MET A 198 10.84 21.27 8.35
C MET A 198 11.34 20.16 9.28
N ASN A 199 12.65 20.00 9.46
CA ASN A 199 13.18 19.13 10.51
C ASN A 199 12.56 19.52 11.86
N ASN A 200 11.96 18.55 12.55
CA ASN A 200 11.20 18.70 13.79
C ASN A 200 9.94 19.58 13.72
N ASN A 201 9.54 20.03 12.53
CA ASN A 201 8.43 20.97 12.33
C ASN A 201 7.35 20.43 11.38
N VAL A 202 7.36 19.13 11.04
CA VAL A 202 6.26 18.50 10.29
C VAL A 202 5.10 18.22 11.25
N ASN A 203 3.90 18.68 10.88
CA ASN A 203 2.69 18.50 11.70
C ASN A 203 1.57 17.75 10.97
N SER A 204 1.43 17.89 9.65
CA SER A 204 0.43 17.16 8.87
C SER A 204 0.99 16.72 7.52
N PHE A 205 0.32 15.75 6.87
CA PHE A 205 0.74 15.28 5.55
C PHE A 205 -0.40 14.66 4.74
N LEU A 206 -0.19 14.63 3.42
CA LEU A 206 -1.01 13.91 2.44
C LEU A 206 -0.13 12.85 1.77
N LEU A 207 -0.53 11.57 1.86
CA LEU A 207 0.11 10.45 1.20
C LEU A 207 -0.84 9.89 0.13
N ARG A 208 -0.38 9.84 -1.12
CA ARG A 208 -1.15 9.33 -2.26
C ARG A 208 -1.34 7.82 -2.19
N GLN A 209 -2.47 7.33 -2.70
CA GLN A 209 -2.75 5.89 -2.76
C GLN A 209 -1.67 5.10 -3.49
N GLY A 210 -1.44 3.86 -3.05
CA GLY A 210 -0.40 2.97 -3.53
C GLY A 210 0.98 3.19 -2.91
N TYR A 211 1.08 3.88 -1.77
CA TYR A 211 2.35 4.19 -1.10
C TYR A 211 2.29 4.00 0.41
N MET A 212 3.46 3.75 1.00
CA MET A 212 3.68 3.62 2.42
C MET A 212 4.73 4.65 2.87
N ALA A 213 4.49 5.36 3.97
CA ALA A 213 5.40 6.34 4.53
C ALA A 213 5.74 6.03 5.99
N THR A 214 7.00 6.20 6.35
CA THR A 214 7.51 6.08 7.71
C THR A 214 8.03 7.42 8.19
N PHE A 215 7.62 7.80 9.40
CA PHE A 215 8.09 8.99 10.12
C PHE A 215 8.76 8.56 11.42
N ALA A 216 9.90 9.15 11.77
CA ALA A 216 10.58 8.91 13.04
C ALA A 216 11.21 10.17 13.62
N VAL A 217 11.43 10.18 14.94
CA VAL A 217 11.95 11.33 15.69
C VAL A 217 13.48 11.45 15.66
N ASN A 218 14.20 10.36 15.36
CA ASN A 218 15.65 10.40 15.20
C ASN A 218 16.05 10.40 13.72
N GLU A 219 17.15 11.07 13.37
CA GLU A 219 17.64 11.22 11.99
C GLU A 219 18.00 9.89 11.30
N ASP A 220 18.33 8.85 12.07
CA ASP A 220 18.64 7.53 11.52
C ASP A 220 17.40 6.66 11.30
N GLY A 221 16.21 7.12 11.68
CA GLY A 221 14.96 6.36 11.60
C GLY A 221 14.58 5.61 12.88
N THR A 222 15.37 5.71 13.95
CA THR A 222 15.09 5.09 15.25
C THR A 222 14.20 5.94 16.16
N GLY A 223 13.90 5.43 17.36
CA GLY A 223 13.06 6.10 18.35
C GLY A 223 11.57 6.05 18.00
N LYS A 224 10.78 6.92 18.64
CA LYS A 224 9.34 6.99 18.36
C LYS A 224 9.12 7.18 16.86
N SER A 225 8.35 6.27 16.28
CA SER A 225 8.14 6.21 14.84
C SER A 225 6.83 5.54 14.50
N LYS A 226 6.35 5.79 13.27
CA LYS A 226 5.07 5.27 12.80
C LYS A 226 5.09 5.04 11.30
N VAL A 227 4.39 3.99 10.87
CA VAL A 227 4.16 3.67 9.46
C VAL A 227 2.73 3.98 9.09
N PHE A 228 2.56 4.59 7.91
CA PHE A 228 1.29 4.92 7.30
C PHE A 228 1.22 4.31 5.91
N ILE A 229 0.07 3.75 5.56
CA ILE A 229 -0.18 3.12 4.27
C ILE A 229 -1.42 3.77 3.68
N ALA A 230 -1.27 4.36 2.51
CA ALA A 230 -2.37 4.77 1.65
C ALA A 230 -2.58 3.64 0.65
N SER A 231 -3.40 2.64 0.99
CA SER A 231 -3.53 1.42 0.20
C SER A 231 -4.45 1.66 -1.00
N GLU A 232 -5.74 1.78 -0.78
CA GLU A 232 -6.76 1.93 -1.83
C GLU A 232 -7.15 3.39 -2.08
N LYS A 233 -6.64 4.29 -1.24
CA LYS A 233 -7.21 5.62 -1.00
C LYS A 233 -6.12 6.58 -0.52
N ASP A 234 -6.20 7.84 -0.94
CA ASP A 234 -5.33 8.90 -0.44
C ASP A 234 -5.52 9.03 1.07
N LEU A 235 -4.41 9.23 1.78
CA LEU A 235 -4.36 9.30 3.23
C LEU A 235 -4.01 10.72 3.66
N VAL A 236 -4.92 11.35 4.41
CA VAL A 236 -4.68 12.64 5.05
C VAL A 236 -4.43 12.41 6.53
N VAL A 237 -3.35 12.97 7.05
CA VAL A 237 -3.10 13.06 8.48
C VAL A 237 -3.10 14.52 8.86
N ASN A 238 -4.19 14.96 9.49
CA ASN A 238 -4.41 16.36 9.86
C ASN A 238 -3.52 16.81 11.02
N SER A 239 -3.08 15.89 11.86
CA SER A 239 -2.10 16.13 12.91
C SER A 239 -1.36 14.82 13.16
N LEU A 240 -0.04 14.86 13.13
CA LEU A 240 0.80 13.71 13.42
C LEU A 240 0.61 13.28 14.88
N PRO A 241 0.17 12.05 15.15
CA PRO A 241 0.00 11.57 16.53
C PRO A 241 1.35 11.32 17.18
N ASP A 242 1.49 11.62 18.48
CA ASP A 242 2.60 11.31 19.42
C ASP A 242 4.05 11.64 18.99
N LEU A 243 4.25 12.15 17.77
CA LEU A 243 5.54 12.49 17.16
C LEU A 243 5.81 14.00 17.17
N THR A 244 4.77 14.84 17.20
CA THR A 244 4.89 16.32 17.19
C THR A 244 5.57 16.89 18.43
N THR A 245 5.48 16.20 19.57
CA THR A 245 6.15 16.64 20.82
C THR A 245 7.67 16.58 20.72
N ASN A 246 8.20 15.60 19.99
CA ASN A 246 9.65 15.43 19.80
C ASN A 246 10.13 16.00 18.46
N GLY A 247 9.23 16.11 17.49
CA GLY A 247 9.52 16.51 16.12
C GLY A 247 9.89 15.32 15.22
N VAL A 248 9.57 15.41 13.93
CA VAL A 248 9.99 14.44 12.91
C VAL A 248 11.37 14.81 12.38
N SER A 249 12.32 13.86 12.44
CA SER A 249 13.66 14.00 11.86
C SER A 249 14.02 12.93 10.84
N PHE A 250 13.13 12.00 10.52
CA PHE A 250 13.30 11.01 9.46
C PHE A 250 12.00 10.77 8.72
N ILE A 251 12.07 10.74 7.39
CA ILE A 251 10.96 10.43 6.48
C ILE A 251 11.46 9.47 5.39
N ARG A 252 10.75 8.37 5.19
CA ARG A 252 10.93 7.47 4.03
C ARG A 252 9.57 7.14 3.46
N VAL A 253 9.41 7.23 2.13
CA VAL A 253 8.22 6.77 1.43
C VAL A 253 8.60 5.73 0.39
N VAL A 254 7.87 4.61 0.34
CA VAL A 254 8.11 3.51 -0.59
C VAL A 254 6.82 3.12 -1.31
N PRO A 255 6.91 2.52 -2.51
CA PRO A 255 5.75 1.95 -3.18
C PRO A 255 5.09 0.86 -2.30
N TRP A 256 3.76 0.87 -2.20
CA TRP A 256 3.01 -0.20 -1.54
C TRP A 256 2.84 -1.39 -2.49
N ASN A 257 2.83 -2.61 -1.94
CA ASN A 257 2.61 -3.86 -2.65
C ASN A 257 1.51 -4.66 -1.94
N TRP A 258 0.51 -5.13 -2.66
CA TRP A 258 -0.68 -5.76 -2.07
C TRP A 258 -0.57 -7.27 -2.17
N ILE A 259 -0.39 -7.93 -1.04
CA ILE A 259 -0.20 -9.38 -0.94
C ILE A 259 -1.33 -10.01 -0.10
N THR A 260 -1.61 -11.28 -0.36
CA THR A 260 -2.55 -12.08 0.45
C THR A 260 -1.91 -12.56 1.76
N LYS A 261 -2.71 -13.11 2.68
CA LYS A 261 -2.19 -13.61 3.96
C LYS A 261 -1.30 -14.84 3.77
N LYS A 262 -1.68 -15.75 2.87
CA LYS A 262 -0.91 -16.96 2.55
C LYS A 262 0.43 -16.60 1.94
N GLY A 263 1.50 -17.06 2.59
CA GLY A 263 2.84 -17.08 2.05
C GLY A 263 3.48 -18.43 2.26
N LEU A 264 4.79 -18.51 2.14
CA LEU A 264 5.53 -19.74 2.40
C LEU A 264 6.90 -19.41 2.99
N GLY A 265 7.37 -20.26 3.91
CA GLY A 265 8.70 -20.21 4.52
C GLY A 265 9.51 -21.42 4.06
N GLY A 266 10.70 -21.23 3.50
CA GLY A 266 11.36 -22.30 2.73
C GLY A 266 12.31 -21.83 1.63
N ASP A 267 12.86 -22.81 0.90
CA ASP A 267 13.66 -22.65 -0.33
C ASP A 267 12.81 -22.47 -1.58
N HIS A 268 13.05 -21.37 -2.32
CA HIS A 268 12.34 -20.90 -3.51
C HIS A 268 12.03 -21.99 -4.55
N GLU A 269 12.92 -22.97 -4.76
CA GLU A 269 12.70 -24.04 -5.76
C GLU A 269 11.50 -24.96 -5.41
N GLN A 270 11.26 -25.24 -4.13
CA GLN A 270 10.07 -25.99 -3.69
C GLN A 270 8.78 -25.18 -3.88
N TYR A 271 8.88 -23.84 -3.82
CA TYR A 271 7.74 -22.96 -4.10
C TYR A 271 7.38 -23.02 -5.57
N LEU A 272 8.36 -22.91 -6.47
CA LEU A 272 8.12 -22.97 -7.92
C LEU A 272 7.29 -24.21 -8.33
N MET A 273 7.49 -25.34 -7.63
CA MET A 273 6.73 -26.58 -7.85
C MET A 273 5.30 -26.56 -7.29
N LEU A 274 5.04 -25.78 -6.23
CA LEU A 274 3.68 -25.53 -5.72
C LEU A 274 2.88 -24.58 -6.61
N ILE A 275 3.57 -23.72 -7.37
CA ILE A 275 2.99 -22.51 -7.95
C ILE A 275 2.99 -22.52 -9.47
N ASN A 276 2.42 -23.57 -10.08
CA ASN A 276 2.04 -23.48 -11.50
C ASN A 276 0.78 -22.59 -11.73
N ASN A 277 0.43 -21.75 -10.75
CA ASN A 277 -0.80 -20.96 -10.70
C ASN A 277 -0.48 -19.48 -10.37
N PRO A 278 -0.90 -18.51 -11.20
CA PRO A 278 -0.50 -17.11 -11.08
C PRO A 278 -1.23 -16.34 -9.96
N HIS A 279 -0.88 -16.62 -8.70
CA HIS A 279 -1.41 -15.90 -7.53
C HIS A 279 -0.35 -15.00 -6.90
N SER A 280 -0.77 -13.95 -6.19
CA SER A 280 0.19 -13.12 -5.44
C SER A 280 0.32 -13.53 -3.98
N TRP A 281 1.53 -13.96 -3.62
CA TRP A 281 1.90 -14.38 -2.28
C TRP A 281 3.19 -13.69 -1.83
N TRP A 282 3.51 -13.85 -0.54
CA TRP A 282 4.81 -13.48 -0.01
C TRP A 282 5.60 -14.75 0.32
N TYR A 283 6.91 -14.63 0.39
CA TYR A 283 7.76 -15.68 0.91
C TYR A 283 8.94 -15.14 1.70
N TYR A 284 9.55 -16.02 2.49
CA TYR A 284 10.82 -15.76 3.15
C TYR A 284 11.62 -17.07 3.25
N ASP A 285 12.94 -16.94 3.32
CA ASP A 285 13.89 -18.06 3.26
C ASP A 285 14.86 -18.05 4.47
N TRP A 286 14.46 -17.36 5.55
CA TRP A 286 15.32 -17.02 6.70
C TRP A 286 16.56 -16.18 6.34
N GLY A 287 16.68 -15.73 5.09
CA GLY A 287 17.79 -14.95 4.57
C GLY A 287 17.51 -13.45 4.54
N SER A 288 18.49 -12.71 4.00
CA SER A 288 18.46 -11.25 3.88
C SER A 288 18.68 -10.73 2.45
N SER A 289 18.81 -11.61 1.47
CA SER A 289 19.43 -11.27 0.18
C SER A 289 18.74 -11.85 -1.05
N ASP A 290 17.60 -12.51 -0.91
CA ASP A 290 16.79 -12.88 -2.09
C ASP A 290 16.02 -11.66 -2.64
N SER A 291 15.19 -11.89 -3.65
CA SER A 291 14.51 -10.84 -4.41
C SER A 291 13.05 -11.19 -4.68
N SER A 292 12.22 -10.16 -4.72
CA SER A 292 10.83 -10.32 -5.17
C SER A 292 10.79 -10.68 -6.65
N GLU A 293 9.82 -11.51 -7.03
CA GLU A 293 9.49 -11.75 -8.43
C GLU A 293 8.22 -10.98 -8.83
N LEU A 294 7.73 -11.23 -10.05
CA LEU A 294 6.52 -10.59 -10.55
C LEU A 294 5.31 -10.92 -9.68
N ASN A 295 5.09 -12.19 -9.40
CA ASN A 295 3.93 -12.63 -8.64
C ASN A 295 4.21 -12.75 -7.14
N THR A 296 5.45 -12.68 -6.69
CA THR A 296 5.80 -12.95 -5.28
C THR A 296 6.58 -11.81 -4.65
N GLU A 297 6.24 -11.48 -3.41
CA GLU A 297 7.01 -10.57 -2.57
C GLU A 297 8.01 -11.36 -1.73
N TYR A 298 9.30 -11.05 -1.86
CA TYR A 298 10.29 -11.51 -0.90
C TYR A 298 10.25 -10.62 0.34
N THR A 299 10.05 -11.23 1.51
CA THR A 299 10.16 -10.54 2.79
C THR A 299 11.49 -10.91 3.45
N PRO A 300 12.44 -9.97 3.55
CA PRO A 300 13.73 -10.25 4.17
C PRO A 300 13.60 -10.50 5.67
N MET A 301 14.54 -11.27 6.20
CA MET A 301 14.71 -11.52 7.62
C MET A 301 16.13 -11.12 8.07
N SER A 302 16.20 -10.60 9.28
CA SER A 302 17.45 -10.64 10.05
C SER A 302 17.38 -11.86 10.95
N TRP A 303 17.97 -12.99 10.54
CA TRP A 303 17.81 -14.24 11.30
C TRP A 303 18.39 -14.15 12.71
N GLY A 304 19.48 -13.40 12.88
CA GLY A 304 20.14 -13.11 14.14
C GLY A 304 20.93 -11.80 14.07
N ALA A 305 21.79 -11.54 15.06
CA ALA A 305 22.41 -10.23 15.27
C ALA A 305 23.26 -9.75 14.08
N SER A 306 23.88 -10.67 13.34
CA SER A 306 24.77 -10.38 12.21
C SER A 306 24.07 -9.89 10.94
N GLY A 307 22.74 -9.83 10.94
CA GLY A 307 21.97 -9.14 9.89
C GLY A 307 21.36 -7.84 10.42
N ALA A 308 21.83 -7.34 11.55
CA ALA A 308 21.29 -6.20 12.25
C ALA A 308 22.37 -5.40 13.00
N ASP A 309 23.66 -5.61 12.69
CA ASP A 309 24.78 -5.03 13.43
C ASP A 309 25.52 -3.94 12.63
N ASP A 310 25.32 -3.84 11.32
CA ASP A 310 25.94 -2.80 10.49
C ASP A 310 25.01 -2.10 9.48
N GLN A 311 25.52 -1.03 8.85
CA GLN A 311 24.78 -0.22 7.88
C GLN A 311 24.57 -0.95 6.53
N THR A 312 25.44 -1.89 6.18
CA THR A 312 25.36 -2.62 4.90
C THR A 312 24.16 -3.56 4.87
N ASP A 313 23.78 -4.13 6.02
CA ASP A 313 22.54 -4.90 6.17
C ASP A 313 21.31 -4.02 5.93
N ILE A 314 21.31 -2.84 6.54
CA ILE A 314 20.21 -1.87 6.40
C ILE A 314 20.06 -1.43 4.94
N ASP A 315 21.17 -1.18 4.25
CA ASP A 315 21.16 -0.79 2.83
C ASP A 315 20.71 -1.95 1.94
N ARG A 316 21.07 -3.20 2.28
CA ARG A 316 20.58 -4.40 1.60
C ARG A 316 19.06 -4.51 1.70
N TYR A 317 18.51 -4.41 2.89
CA TYR A 317 17.05 -4.46 3.10
C TYR A 317 16.31 -3.35 2.36
N LYS A 318 16.88 -2.13 2.32
CA LYS A 318 16.29 -1.00 1.59
C LYS A 318 16.25 -1.21 0.07
N SER A 319 17.16 -2.03 -0.47
CA SER A 319 17.32 -2.26 -1.90
C SER A 319 16.40 -3.33 -2.48
N ILE A 320 15.79 -4.17 -1.63
CA ILE A 320 14.89 -5.25 -2.07
C ILE A 320 13.61 -4.63 -2.62
N ASP A 321 13.35 -4.87 -3.91
CA ASP A 321 12.14 -4.39 -4.56
C ASP A 321 10.89 -5.02 -3.95
N LYS A 322 9.80 -4.25 -3.89
CA LYS A 322 8.49 -4.60 -3.29
C LYS A 322 8.51 -4.90 -1.79
N ALA A 323 9.66 -4.91 -1.11
CA ALA A 323 9.72 -5.15 0.33
C ALA A 323 8.98 -4.03 1.09
N THR A 324 7.93 -4.42 1.80
CA THR A 324 7.14 -3.54 2.68
C THR A 324 7.39 -3.84 4.16
N HIS A 325 7.96 -5.01 4.45
CA HIS A 325 8.21 -5.54 5.78
C HIS A 325 9.66 -6.03 5.93
N LEU A 326 10.12 -6.11 7.17
CA LEU A 326 11.37 -6.76 7.56
C LEU A 326 11.13 -7.60 8.81
N MET A 327 11.51 -8.88 8.75
CA MET A 327 11.35 -9.83 9.83
C MET A 327 12.52 -9.77 10.82
N GLY A 328 12.21 -9.85 12.11
CA GLY A 328 13.19 -9.95 13.19
C GLY A 328 13.80 -11.35 13.32
N PHE A 329 14.50 -11.55 14.45
CA PHE A 329 15.28 -12.76 14.72
C PHE A 329 14.43 -14.04 14.80
N ASN A 330 15.02 -15.15 14.38
CA ASN A 330 14.36 -16.46 14.35
C ASN A 330 14.67 -17.28 15.61
N GLU A 331 13.64 -17.56 16.40
CA GLU A 331 13.70 -18.28 17.69
C GLU A 331 14.87 -17.82 18.58
N PRO A 332 15.00 -16.50 18.85
CA PRO A 332 16.06 -16.00 19.73
C PRO A 332 15.90 -16.53 21.15
N ASP A 333 14.70 -16.94 21.56
CA ASP A 333 14.38 -17.44 22.90
C ASP A 333 15.18 -18.71 23.30
N ASN A 334 15.73 -19.45 22.33
CA ASN A 334 16.51 -20.65 22.63
C ASN A 334 18.02 -20.36 22.76
N CYS A 335 18.55 -20.30 23.98
CA CYS A 335 19.99 -20.12 24.23
C CYS A 335 20.90 -21.26 23.71
N ASN A 336 20.35 -22.40 23.28
CA ASN A 336 21.11 -23.58 22.86
C ASN A 336 20.82 -24.00 21.41
N SER A 337 20.02 -23.23 20.67
CA SER A 337 19.73 -23.50 19.26
C SER A 337 19.34 -22.21 18.53
N GLN A 338 19.09 -22.30 17.23
CA GLN A 338 18.66 -21.18 16.38
C GLN A 338 19.48 -19.89 16.62
N SER A 339 18.86 -18.71 16.52
CA SER A 339 19.58 -17.45 16.66
C SER A 339 20.00 -17.16 18.10
N GLY A 340 19.25 -17.68 19.09
CA GLY A 340 19.46 -17.44 20.50
C GLY A 340 20.80 -17.92 21.06
N GLN A 341 21.37 -18.98 20.47
CA GLN A 341 22.68 -19.52 20.86
C GLN A 341 23.86 -18.60 20.49
N TRP A 342 23.62 -17.58 19.67
CA TRP A 342 24.63 -16.65 19.19
C TRP A 342 24.41 -15.26 19.78
N TRP A 343 25.51 -14.55 20.05
CA TRP A 343 25.50 -13.14 20.49
C TRP A 343 24.64 -12.85 21.74
N ASN A 344 24.32 -13.87 22.54
CA ASN A 344 23.38 -13.79 23.66
C ASN A 344 21.99 -13.27 23.26
N LEU A 345 21.53 -13.53 22.03
CA LEU A 345 20.20 -13.10 21.60
C LEU A 345 19.07 -13.68 22.45
N CYS A 346 19.29 -14.82 23.13
CA CYS A 346 18.32 -15.32 24.09
C CYS A 346 18.11 -14.44 25.33
N ILE A 347 18.89 -13.37 25.51
CA ILE A 347 18.63 -12.32 26.49
C ILE A 347 17.82 -11.20 25.80
N PRO A 348 16.55 -10.95 26.17
CA PRO A 348 15.70 -9.97 25.51
C PRO A 348 16.34 -8.58 25.36
N ASP A 349 17.02 -8.08 26.39
CA ASP A 349 17.71 -6.79 26.37
C ASP A 349 18.80 -6.70 25.28
N THR A 350 19.58 -7.77 25.10
CA THR A 350 20.58 -7.85 24.02
C THR A 350 19.92 -7.88 22.65
N SER A 351 18.85 -8.66 22.50
CA SER A 351 18.05 -8.67 21.26
C SER A 351 17.49 -7.29 20.92
N VAL A 352 16.95 -6.56 21.90
CA VAL A 352 16.40 -5.21 21.70
C VAL A 352 17.47 -4.25 21.15
N SER A 353 18.70 -4.31 21.65
CA SER A 353 19.81 -3.48 21.17
C SER A 353 20.11 -3.69 19.68
N TYR A 354 20.16 -4.96 19.21
CA TYR A 354 20.40 -5.24 17.79
C TYR A 354 19.17 -4.93 16.93
N TYR A 355 17.97 -5.30 17.41
CA TYR A 355 16.72 -5.09 16.69
C TYR A 355 16.47 -3.60 16.37
N THR A 356 16.94 -2.69 17.24
CA THR A 356 16.86 -1.24 17.02
C THR A 356 17.41 -0.81 15.65
N ASN A 357 18.46 -1.46 15.15
CA ASN A 357 19.04 -1.11 13.85
C ASN A 357 18.07 -1.36 12.69
N LEU A 358 17.16 -2.34 12.79
CA LEU A 358 16.19 -2.64 11.74
C LEU A 358 15.23 -1.47 11.47
N MET A 359 14.99 -0.60 12.47
CA MET A 359 14.18 0.62 12.32
C MET A 359 14.74 1.59 11.28
N LYS A 360 16.06 1.60 11.09
CA LYS A 360 16.76 2.44 10.12
C LYS A 360 16.37 2.14 8.67
N THR A 361 15.73 1.00 8.42
CA THR A 361 15.13 0.68 7.12
C THR A 361 13.92 1.56 6.85
N GLY A 362 13.13 1.93 7.85
CA GLY A 362 11.82 2.56 7.66
C GLY A 362 10.78 1.62 7.03
N LEU A 363 11.00 0.31 7.03
CA LEU A 363 9.99 -0.70 6.68
C LEU A 363 9.10 -1.04 7.89
N ARG A 364 7.96 -1.69 7.68
CA ARG A 364 7.20 -2.27 8.81
C ARG A 364 8.00 -3.40 9.43
N LEU A 365 8.15 -3.38 10.75
CA LEU A 365 8.97 -4.34 11.46
C LEU A 365 8.12 -5.43 12.10
N VAL A 366 8.44 -6.68 11.77
CA VAL A 366 7.89 -7.85 12.43
C VAL A 366 8.78 -8.21 13.61
N SER A 367 8.18 -8.53 14.76
CA SER A 367 8.92 -8.94 15.96
C SER A 367 9.83 -10.15 15.67
N PRO A 368 10.76 -10.49 16.58
CA PRO A 368 11.36 -11.82 16.56
C PRO A 368 10.29 -12.91 16.62
N GLY A 369 10.46 -13.97 15.81
CA GLY A 369 9.56 -15.13 15.76
C GLY A 369 10.00 -16.17 16.77
N CYS A 370 9.36 -16.20 17.94
CA CYS A 370 9.74 -17.11 19.03
C CYS A 370 9.11 -18.50 18.86
N ARG A 371 9.66 -19.48 19.59
CA ARG A 371 9.03 -20.80 19.74
C ARG A 371 7.64 -20.68 20.37
N GLU A 372 6.82 -21.73 20.15
CA GLU A 372 5.43 -21.81 20.61
C GLU A 372 5.24 -21.47 22.10
N GLU A 373 6.25 -21.75 22.92
CA GLU A 373 6.19 -21.63 24.38
C GLU A 373 6.68 -20.28 24.91
N ALA A 374 7.24 -19.43 24.04
CA ALA A 374 7.94 -18.20 24.43
C ALA A 374 7.18 -16.91 24.07
N TRP A 375 5.95 -17.04 23.53
CA TRP A 375 5.12 -15.91 23.12
C TRP A 375 4.64 -15.03 24.30
N ASP A 376 4.54 -15.56 25.53
CA ASP A 376 4.11 -14.84 26.74
C ASP A 376 5.20 -14.73 27.82
N ASP A 377 6.47 -14.98 27.45
CA ASP A 377 7.62 -14.87 28.35
C ASP A 377 8.74 -14.04 27.70
N TRP A 378 9.52 -14.68 26.81
CA TRP A 378 10.64 -14.01 26.14
C TRP A 378 10.16 -12.85 25.26
N LEU A 379 9.12 -13.10 24.45
CA LEU A 379 8.60 -12.09 23.53
C LEU A 379 7.92 -10.94 24.25
N ASP A 380 7.25 -11.22 25.38
CA ASP A 380 6.60 -10.17 26.18
C ASP A 380 7.66 -9.29 26.84
N THR A 381 8.70 -9.90 27.42
CA THR A 381 9.85 -9.18 27.97
C THR A 381 10.55 -8.33 26.91
N PHE A 382 10.77 -8.88 25.70
CA PHE A 382 11.32 -8.14 24.57
C PHE A 382 10.45 -6.93 24.21
N ASN A 383 9.12 -7.12 24.09
CA ASN A 383 8.21 -6.05 23.73
C ASN A 383 8.14 -4.95 24.80
N ILE A 384 8.13 -5.32 26.09
CA ILE A 384 8.18 -4.35 27.20
C ILE A 384 9.45 -3.50 27.12
N LEU A 385 10.60 -4.11 26.91
CA LEU A 385 11.88 -3.41 26.77
C LEU A 385 11.90 -2.54 25.50
N ALA A 386 11.36 -3.04 24.38
CA ALA A 386 11.22 -2.28 23.15
C ALA A 386 10.37 -1.01 23.37
N ILE A 387 9.24 -1.12 24.07
CA ILE A 387 8.39 0.04 24.43
C ILE A 387 9.17 1.04 25.28
N GLN A 388 9.86 0.56 26.33
CA GLN A 388 10.66 1.42 27.23
C GLN A 388 11.77 2.17 26.48
N GLN A 389 12.32 1.57 25.42
CA GLN A 389 13.38 2.14 24.60
C GLN A 389 12.89 2.84 23.33
N ASN A 390 11.57 3.01 23.16
CA ASN A 390 10.93 3.56 21.95
C ASN A 390 11.32 2.84 20.65
N ILE A 391 11.41 1.52 20.71
CA ILE A 391 11.69 0.65 19.56
C ILE A 391 10.37 0.12 19.03
N ARG A 392 10.12 0.38 17.75
CA ARG A 392 8.84 0.08 17.10
C ARG A 392 8.77 -1.39 16.68
N VAL A 393 7.65 -2.02 17.01
CA VAL A 393 7.20 -3.31 16.50
C VAL A 393 5.81 -3.13 15.90
N ASP A 394 5.67 -3.40 14.61
CA ASP A 394 4.43 -3.18 13.86
C ASP A 394 3.56 -4.44 13.76
N VAL A 395 4.18 -5.63 13.92
CA VAL A 395 3.57 -6.95 13.75
C VAL A 395 4.23 -7.94 14.71
N ILE A 396 3.46 -8.86 15.29
CA ILE A 396 3.95 -9.95 16.14
C ILE A 396 4.13 -11.22 15.31
N ALA A 397 5.36 -11.73 15.20
CA ALA A 397 5.64 -13.05 14.66
C ALA A 397 5.59 -14.13 15.76
N VAL A 398 4.99 -15.27 15.43
CA VAL A 398 4.93 -16.45 16.29
C VAL A 398 5.08 -17.74 15.47
N HIS A 399 5.63 -18.78 16.11
CA HIS A 399 5.62 -20.14 15.58
C HIS A 399 4.66 -21.03 16.38
N TRP A 400 4.11 -22.08 15.75
CA TRP A 400 3.22 -23.02 16.44
C TRP A 400 3.26 -24.44 15.86
N TYR A 401 3.48 -25.44 16.70
CA TYR A 401 3.67 -26.83 16.29
C TYR A 401 2.86 -27.83 17.12
N ASP A 402 1.89 -27.38 17.90
CA ASP A 402 1.02 -28.18 18.77
C ASP A 402 1.74 -29.08 19.78
N TRP A 403 2.87 -28.64 20.31
CA TRP A 403 3.60 -29.43 21.32
C TRP A 403 2.77 -29.69 22.57
N GLY A 404 1.91 -28.74 22.96
CA GLY A 404 0.96 -28.90 24.07
C GLY A 404 -0.05 -30.04 23.87
N GLY A 405 -0.21 -30.55 22.65
CA GLY A 405 -1.04 -31.70 22.33
C GLY A 405 -0.42 -33.08 22.60
N ASN A 406 0.81 -33.14 23.10
CA ASN A 406 1.60 -34.37 23.29
C ASN A 406 1.66 -35.27 22.02
N PRO A 407 2.08 -34.70 20.87
CA PRO A 407 1.91 -35.31 19.56
C PRO A 407 2.67 -36.64 19.40
N ILE A 408 3.81 -36.83 20.09
CA ILE A 408 4.58 -38.09 20.12
C ILE A 408 3.71 -39.27 20.57
N ASN A 409 2.86 -39.06 21.58
CA ASN A 409 2.00 -40.09 22.15
C ASN A 409 0.60 -40.11 21.51
N THR A 410 0.31 -39.17 20.61
CA THR A 410 -0.99 -39.03 19.94
C THR A 410 -0.83 -38.80 18.42
N PRO A 411 -0.20 -39.72 17.68
CA PRO A 411 0.07 -39.53 16.25
C PRO A 411 -1.21 -39.43 15.40
N ASN A 412 -2.33 -39.98 15.90
CA ASN A 412 -3.66 -39.98 15.28
C ASN A 412 -4.68 -39.11 16.06
N ALA A 413 -4.22 -38.03 16.70
CA ALA A 413 -5.10 -37.14 17.46
C ALA A 413 -6.23 -36.57 16.59
N ASN A 414 -7.39 -36.31 17.18
CA ASN A 414 -8.50 -35.65 16.49
C ASN A 414 -8.06 -34.25 15.99
N PRO A 415 -8.13 -33.96 14.67
CA PRO A 415 -7.77 -32.66 14.09
C PRO A 415 -8.50 -31.47 14.72
N GLN A 416 -9.74 -31.66 15.18
CA GLN A 416 -10.49 -30.61 15.86
C GLN A 416 -9.85 -30.18 17.18
N ASN A 417 -9.22 -31.10 17.91
CA ASN A 417 -8.56 -30.77 19.18
C ASN A 417 -7.28 -29.97 18.94
N ILE A 418 -6.54 -30.30 17.87
CA ILE A 418 -5.37 -29.56 17.38
C ILE A 418 -5.79 -28.14 17.02
N PHE A 419 -6.84 -28.03 16.19
CA PHE A 419 -7.40 -26.76 15.77
C PHE A 419 -7.87 -25.90 16.95
N ASN A 420 -8.56 -26.48 17.95
CA ASN A 420 -9.00 -25.72 19.12
C ASN A 420 -7.81 -25.15 19.92
N ARG A 421 -6.69 -25.88 20.06
CA ARG A 421 -5.47 -25.35 20.70
C ARG A 421 -4.84 -24.23 19.87
N PHE A 422 -4.76 -24.40 18.55
CA PHE A 422 -4.27 -23.35 17.65
C PHE A 422 -5.10 -22.07 17.73
N LYS A 423 -6.44 -22.18 17.75
CA LYS A 423 -7.34 -21.03 17.92
C LYS A 423 -7.07 -20.29 19.24
N ASN A 424 -6.97 -21.05 20.33
CA ASN A 424 -6.73 -20.49 21.66
C ASN A 424 -5.37 -19.79 21.72
N TYR A 425 -4.33 -20.40 21.14
CA TYR A 425 -3.00 -19.80 21.03
C TYR A 425 -3.05 -18.44 20.35
N LEU A 426 -3.58 -18.36 19.13
CA LEU A 426 -3.66 -17.09 18.39
C LEU A 426 -4.53 -16.05 19.08
N SER A 427 -5.62 -16.48 19.73
CA SER A 427 -6.48 -15.58 20.51
C SER A 427 -5.74 -14.99 21.71
N ASN A 428 -4.90 -15.80 22.38
CA ASN A 428 -4.13 -15.37 23.53
C ASN A 428 -3.01 -14.41 23.13
N VAL A 429 -2.26 -14.72 22.07
CA VAL A 429 -1.24 -13.83 21.49
C VAL A 429 -1.87 -12.48 21.13
N TYR A 430 -3.00 -12.50 20.42
CA TYR A 430 -3.67 -11.26 20.04
C TYR A 430 -4.18 -10.47 21.25
N SER A 431 -4.69 -11.16 22.27
CA SER A 431 -5.17 -10.50 23.49
C SER A 431 -4.05 -9.83 24.28
N LEU A 432 -2.85 -10.42 24.29
CA LEU A 432 -1.69 -9.87 25.00
C LEU A 432 -1.12 -8.64 24.27
N TYR A 433 -0.87 -8.75 22.97
CA TYR A 433 -0.18 -7.71 22.21
C TYR A 433 -1.10 -6.69 21.55
N ASN A 434 -2.33 -7.08 21.20
CA ASN A 434 -3.28 -6.25 20.45
C ASN A 434 -2.70 -5.64 19.16
N LEU A 435 -1.80 -6.39 18.51
CA LEU A 435 -1.15 -6.07 17.24
C LEU A 435 -1.46 -7.12 16.18
N PRO A 436 -1.32 -6.80 14.88
CA PRO A 436 -1.39 -7.81 13.83
C PRO A 436 -0.39 -8.94 14.07
N ILE A 437 -0.78 -10.16 13.71
CA ILE A 437 0.02 -11.38 13.89
C ILE A 437 0.44 -11.93 12.54
N TRP A 438 1.70 -12.33 12.45
CA TRP A 438 2.19 -13.26 11.44
C TRP A 438 2.47 -14.62 12.10
N ILE A 439 1.80 -15.68 11.64
CA ILE A 439 2.14 -17.06 12.01
C ILE A 439 3.12 -17.60 10.97
N THR A 440 4.40 -17.29 11.17
CA THR A 440 5.47 -17.44 10.18
C THR A 440 5.87 -18.90 10.00
N GLU A 441 5.66 -19.72 11.03
CA GLU A 441 5.81 -21.17 10.93
C GLU A 441 4.69 -21.88 11.69
N PHE A 442 3.94 -22.75 11.02
CA PHE A 442 3.04 -23.66 11.72
C PHE A 442 2.79 -24.96 10.99
N ASN A 443 2.52 -26.01 11.78
CA ASN A 443 1.88 -27.24 11.32
C ASN A 443 1.21 -27.97 12.49
N GLY A 444 0.51 -29.08 12.21
CA GLY A 444 -0.11 -29.93 13.22
C GLY A 444 0.87 -30.88 13.91
N ASN A 445 2.17 -30.57 13.93
CA ASN A 445 3.29 -31.37 14.43
C ASN A 445 3.78 -32.50 13.52
N ILE A 446 5.11 -32.62 13.46
CA ILE A 446 5.86 -33.64 12.72
C ILE A 446 5.65 -35.08 13.23
N HIS A 447 5.20 -35.25 14.48
CA HIS A 447 4.93 -36.59 15.04
C HIS A 447 3.52 -37.09 14.69
N ARG A 448 2.72 -36.31 13.96
CA ARG A 448 1.40 -36.72 13.48
C ARG A 448 1.46 -37.19 12.04
N THR A 449 0.49 -38.02 11.66
CA THR A 449 0.38 -38.49 10.29
C THR A 449 0.02 -37.34 9.34
N ASP A 450 0.39 -37.47 8.06
CA ASP A 450 0.01 -36.47 7.05
C ASP A 450 -1.50 -36.31 6.91
N SER A 451 -2.27 -37.39 7.11
CA SER A 451 -3.72 -37.30 7.12
C SER A 451 -4.25 -36.39 8.24
N ILE A 452 -3.65 -36.44 9.43
CA ILE A 452 -4.05 -35.55 10.53
C ILE A 452 -3.62 -34.11 10.25
N ASN A 453 -2.42 -33.91 9.71
CA ASN A 453 -1.94 -32.59 9.31
C ASN A 453 -2.81 -31.95 8.21
N LEU A 454 -3.20 -32.73 7.20
CA LEU A 454 -4.11 -32.27 6.14
C LEU A 454 -5.48 -31.85 6.70
N GLU A 455 -6.09 -32.68 7.55
CA GLU A 455 -7.38 -32.34 8.15
C GLU A 455 -7.28 -31.14 9.11
N PHE A 456 -6.16 -30.97 9.81
CA PHE A 456 -5.90 -29.74 10.56
C PHE A 456 -5.75 -28.53 9.64
N MET A 457 -4.99 -28.63 8.54
CA MET A 457 -4.81 -27.55 7.56
C MET A 457 -6.15 -27.09 6.98
N LYS A 458 -7.04 -28.04 6.65
CA LYS A 458 -8.41 -27.75 6.17
C LYS A 458 -9.26 -26.93 7.16
N LEU A 459 -8.97 -27.02 8.46
CA LEU A 459 -9.61 -26.21 9.49
C LEU A 459 -8.87 -24.88 9.70
N ALA A 460 -7.53 -24.91 9.67
CA ALA A 460 -6.67 -23.78 10.01
C ALA A 460 -6.67 -22.68 8.95
N LEU A 461 -6.54 -23.00 7.65
CA LEU A 461 -6.41 -21.97 6.61
C LEU A 461 -7.65 -21.07 6.49
N PRO A 462 -8.89 -21.62 6.38
CA PRO A 462 -10.08 -20.77 6.35
C PRO A 462 -10.26 -19.94 7.62
N TYR A 463 -9.83 -20.47 8.78
CA TYR A 463 -9.85 -19.72 10.03
C TYR A 463 -8.87 -18.55 10.02
N LEU A 464 -7.63 -18.75 9.61
CA LEU A 464 -6.62 -17.69 9.48
C LEU A 464 -7.08 -16.57 8.54
N ASP A 465 -7.69 -16.93 7.41
CA ASP A 465 -8.27 -15.97 6.48
C ASP A 465 -9.41 -15.16 7.09
N SER A 466 -10.23 -15.78 7.95
CA SER A 466 -11.36 -15.11 8.62
C SER A 466 -10.96 -14.09 9.69
N LEU A 467 -9.76 -14.21 10.27
CA LEU A 467 -9.31 -13.36 11.38
C LEU A 467 -8.73 -12.03 10.88
N SER A 468 -9.32 -10.90 11.28
CA SER A 468 -8.82 -9.57 10.87
C SER A 468 -7.44 -9.23 11.43
N TYR A 469 -7.04 -9.84 12.55
CA TYR A 469 -5.74 -9.62 13.18
C TYR A 469 -4.65 -10.56 12.68
N ILE A 470 -4.96 -11.56 11.85
CA ILE A 470 -3.94 -12.33 11.14
C ILE A 470 -3.63 -11.59 9.86
N GLU A 471 -2.42 -11.05 9.79
CA GLU A 471 -1.97 -10.29 8.62
C GLU A 471 -1.28 -11.22 7.62
N ARG A 472 -0.49 -12.21 8.07
CA ARG A 472 0.14 -13.21 7.19
C ARG A 472 0.34 -14.56 7.88
N TYR A 473 0.47 -15.62 7.09
CA TYR A 473 0.77 -16.97 7.57
C TYR A 473 1.58 -17.79 6.57
N ALA A 474 2.41 -18.71 7.08
CA ALA A 474 3.15 -19.65 6.26
C ALA A 474 3.18 -21.05 6.92
N TRP A 475 2.68 -22.06 6.21
CA TRP A 475 2.79 -23.45 6.64
C TRP A 475 4.24 -23.92 6.54
N PHE A 476 4.74 -24.60 7.57
CA PHE A 476 6.13 -25.03 7.64
C PHE A 476 6.30 -26.51 7.26
N SER A 477 7.02 -26.75 6.16
CA SER A 477 7.16 -28.03 5.46
C SER A 477 8.63 -28.50 5.37
N TRP A 478 9.28 -28.77 6.50
CA TRP A 478 10.73 -29.07 6.52
C TRP A 478 11.12 -30.43 7.16
N ASN A 479 10.16 -31.33 7.43
CA ASN A 479 10.45 -32.65 8.01
C ASN A 479 9.66 -33.75 7.30
N SER A 480 9.91 -35.03 7.63
CA SER A 480 9.36 -36.23 6.98
C SER A 480 7.83 -36.34 6.91
N THR A 481 7.11 -35.56 7.70
CA THR A 481 5.65 -35.39 7.66
C THR A 481 5.34 -33.90 7.53
N CYS A 482 4.14 -33.54 7.07
CA CYS A 482 3.74 -32.16 6.76
C CYS A 482 4.35 -31.59 5.48
N GLN A 483 4.95 -32.43 4.63
CA GLN A 483 5.65 -31.98 3.42
C GLN A 483 4.71 -31.56 2.32
N PHE A 484 5.10 -30.53 1.57
CA PHE A 484 4.47 -30.16 0.32
C PHE A 484 4.81 -31.10 -0.84
N ILE A 485 6.02 -31.65 -0.84
CA ILE A 485 6.57 -32.45 -1.93
C ILE A 485 7.09 -33.77 -1.35
N ASP A 486 6.78 -34.89 -2.01
CA ASP A 486 7.28 -36.21 -1.63
C ASP A 486 8.73 -36.48 -2.12
N SER A 487 9.32 -37.61 -1.71
CA SER A 487 10.68 -38.00 -2.12
C SER A 487 10.85 -38.23 -3.63
N SER A 488 9.75 -38.28 -4.38
CA SER A 488 9.75 -38.45 -5.84
C SER A 488 9.51 -37.13 -6.58
N GLY A 489 9.41 -36.01 -5.88
CA GLY A 489 9.19 -34.69 -6.47
C GLY A 489 7.73 -34.38 -6.82
N ASN A 490 6.76 -35.17 -6.33
CA ASN A 490 5.34 -34.91 -6.58
C ASN A 490 4.73 -34.11 -5.42
N LEU A 491 3.73 -33.28 -5.71
CA LEU A 491 2.94 -32.63 -4.68
C LEU A 491 2.20 -33.67 -3.83
N THR A 492 2.36 -33.58 -2.51
CA THR A 492 1.57 -34.35 -1.56
C THR A 492 0.14 -33.81 -1.51
N SER A 493 -0.75 -34.52 -0.81
CA SER A 493 -2.10 -34.00 -0.52
C SER A 493 -2.11 -32.69 0.28
N ILE A 494 -1.09 -32.48 1.12
CA ILE A 494 -0.88 -31.22 1.85
C ILE A 494 -0.44 -30.12 0.89
N GLY A 495 0.55 -30.40 0.02
CA GLY A 495 1.01 -29.47 -1.01
C GLY A 495 -0.10 -29.05 -1.97
N LEU A 496 -0.89 -29.99 -2.47
CA LEU A 496 -2.05 -29.73 -3.34
C LEU A 496 -3.06 -28.83 -2.65
N TYR A 497 -3.47 -29.16 -1.42
CA TYR A 497 -4.46 -28.36 -0.70
C TYR A 497 -3.94 -26.94 -0.42
N TYR A 498 -2.68 -26.81 0.01
CA TYR A 498 -2.08 -25.50 0.27
C TYR A 498 -1.97 -24.64 -0.99
N ALA A 499 -1.60 -25.25 -2.13
CA ALA A 499 -1.51 -24.57 -3.42
C ALA A 499 -2.89 -24.08 -3.91
N GLU A 500 -3.93 -24.92 -3.81
CA GLU A 500 -5.30 -24.62 -4.26
C GLU A 500 -6.06 -23.65 -3.33
N HIS A 501 -5.69 -23.57 -2.05
CA HIS A 501 -6.34 -22.70 -1.08
C HIS A 501 -6.17 -21.23 -1.44
N ARG A 502 -7.27 -20.52 -1.71
CA ARG A 502 -7.28 -19.07 -1.95
C ARG A 502 -7.26 -18.33 -0.62
N SER A 503 -6.49 -17.25 -0.56
CA SER A 503 -6.28 -16.50 0.67
C SER A 503 -6.78 -15.08 0.55
N GLU A 504 -7.22 -14.55 1.68
CA GLU A 504 -7.71 -13.18 1.79
C GLU A 504 -6.55 -12.17 1.73
N PRO A 505 -6.83 -10.90 1.40
CA PRO A 505 -5.88 -9.80 1.55
C PRO A 505 -5.20 -9.74 2.92
N SER A 506 -3.87 -9.51 2.92
CA SER A 506 -3.06 -9.34 4.13
C SER A 506 -3.47 -8.11 4.93
N ILE A 507 -3.63 -6.96 4.26
CA ILE A 507 -4.19 -5.73 4.83
C ILE A 507 -5.35 -5.30 3.95
N LYS A 508 -6.59 -5.38 4.49
CA LYS A 508 -7.83 -5.01 3.77
C LYS A 508 -8.16 -3.53 3.83
N ASN A 509 -7.53 -2.79 4.74
CA ASN A 509 -7.87 -1.41 5.01
C ASN A 509 -7.44 -0.51 3.86
N ASN A 510 -8.36 0.34 3.41
CA ASN A 510 -8.07 1.32 2.36
C ASN A 510 -6.93 2.27 2.74
N ILE A 511 -6.84 2.61 4.03
CA ILE A 511 -5.77 3.39 4.64
C ILE A 511 -5.41 2.76 5.98
N TYR A 512 -4.14 2.85 6.37
CA TYR A 512 -3.64 2.24 7.59
C TYR A 512 -2.50 3.08 8.17
N GLY A 513 -2.76 3.93 9.16
CA GLY A 513 -1.72 4.54 9.99
C GLY A 513 -1.46 3.73 11.24
N GLY A 514 -1.18 2.44 11.05
CA GLY A 514 -1.35 1.35 12.00
C GLY A 514 -0.96 1.58 13.46
N ARG A 515 -1.57 0.73 14.31
CA ARG A 515 -1.08 0.50 15.67
C ARG A 515 0.30 -0.15 15.59
N ASN A 516 1.15 0.24 16.51
CA ASN A 516 2.39 -0.45 16.84
C ASN A 516 2.50 -0.53 18.36
N ASN A 517 3.50 -1.21 18.88
CA ASN A 517 3.72 -1.33 20.33
C ASN A 517 3.88 0.03 21.04
N LEU A 518 4.29 1.10 20.36
CA LEU A 518 4.47 2.44 20.93
C LEU A 518 3.19 3.29 20.91
N THR A 519 2.29 3.06 19.96
CA THR A 519 1.09 3.88 19.73
C THR A 519 -0.12 3.00 19.40
N ILE A 520 -1.15 3.10 20.24
CA ILE A 520 -2.39 2.32 20.14
C ILE A 520 -3.52 3.05 19.40
N ASN A 521 -3.36 4.35 19.12
CA ASN A 521 -4.41 5.20 18.53
C ASN A 521 -4.08 5.64 17.10
N ASN A 522 -5.13 5.76 16.28
CA ASN A 522 -5.11 6.25 14.90
C ASN A 522 -5.69 7.68 14.80
N GLU A 523 -5.54 8.48 15.86
CA GLU A 523 -6.11 9.84 15.92
C GLU A 523 -5.53 10.74 14.81
N GLY A 524 -6.37 11.64 14.29
CA GLY A 524 -5.98 12.63 13.26
C GLY A 524 -5.89 12.08 11.83
N ILE A 525 -6.24 10.80 11.61
CA ILE A 525 -6.22 10.16 10.30
C ILE A 525 -7.59 10.28 9.63
N GLU A 526 -7.62 10.92 8.47
CA GLU A 526 -8.81 11.07 7.63
C GLU A 526 -8.57 10.53 6.23
N TYR A 527 -9.69 10.29 5.56
CA TYR A 527 -9.73 9.86 4.17
C TYR A 527 -10.20 11.01 3.29
N ASP A 528 -9.46 11.28 2.21
CA ASP A 528 -9.89 12.23 1.19
C ASP A 528 -10.50 11.50 -0.03
N SER A 529 -11.81 11.71 -0.24
CA SER A 529 -12.54 11.34 -1.47
C SER A 529 -13.30 12.51 -2.06
N GLU A 530 -12.87 13.75 -1.87
CA GLU A 530 -13.67 14.84 -2.41
C GLU A 530 -13.51 14.92 -3.94
N CYS A 531 -14.50 14.33 -4.61
CA CYS A 531 -14.81 14.55 -6.01
C CYS A 531 -15.08 16.04 -6.21
N VAL A 532 -14.15 16.73 -6.88
CA VAL A 532 -14.36 18.12 -7.31
C VAL A 532 -15.15 18.07 -8.62
N THR A 533 -16.48 18.02 -8.53
CA THR A 533 -17.32 18.23 -9.71
C THR A 533 -17.14 19.67 -10.18
N LEU A 534 -16.82 19.84 -11.46
CA LEU A 534 -16.86 21.17 -12.07
C LEU A 534 -18.33 21.65 -12.01
N ASN A 535 -18.66 22.68 -11.23
CA ASN A 535 -20.02 23.25 -11.25
C ASN A 535 -20.23 24.05 -12.55
N THR A 536 -21.23 23.69 -13.36
CA THR A 536 -21.57 24.41 -14.62
C THR A 536 -22.45 25.66 -14.42
N ASN A 537 -22.81 26.02 -13.20
CA ASN A 537 -23.53 27.28 -12.96
C ASN A 537 -22.64 28.54 -13.02
N THR A 538 -21.35 28.39 -13.30
CA THR A 538 -20.44 29.51 -13.52
C THR A 538 -19.44 29.15 -14.61
N ILE A 539 -19.71 29.59 -15.85
CA ILE A 539 -18.64 30.05 -16.72
C ILE A 539 -18.18 31.39 -16.11
N GLU A 540 -17.46 31.31 -15.00
CA GLU A 540 -16.51 32.34 -14.61
C GLU A 540 -15.16 31.65 -14.63
N VAL A 541 -14.29 32.18 -15.47
CA VAL A 541 -12.86 31.89 -15.51
C VAL A 541 -12.36 31.75 -14.08
N ASN A 542 -11.69 30.63 -13.78
CA ASN A 542 -10.97 30.40 -12.53
C ASN A 542 -10.07 31.60 -12.20
N GLN A 543 -10.61 32.52 -11.42
CA GLN A 543 -9.91 33.33 -10.46
C GLN A 543 -10.61 33.01 -9.14
N SER A 544 -10.00 32.12 -8.35
CA SER A 544 -10.38 31.92 -6.96
C SER A 544 -10.02 33.19 -6.17
N TYR A 545 -10.77 34.26 -6.38
CA TYR A 545 -10.85 35.33 -5.41
C TYR A 545 -11.81 34.87 -4.33
N ILE A 546 -11.22 34.37 -3.23
CA ILE A 546 -11.82 34.54 -1.91
C ILE A 546 -12.29 36.00 -1.87
N ASN A 547 -13.59 36.23 -1.67
CA ASN A 547 -14.19 37.56 -1.57
C ASN A 547 -13.59 38.27 -0.35
N LYS A 548 -12.43 38.88 -0.52
CA LYS A 548 -11.74 39.66 0.50
C LYS A 548 -12.26 41.08 0.44
N ASP A 549 -12.80 41.56 1.55
CA ASP A 549 -13.20 42.96 1.71
C ASP A 549 -11.98 43.88 1.56
N ILE A 550 -11.97 44.72 0.53
CA ILE A 550 -10.93 45.71 0.31
C ILE A 550 -11.03 46.76 1.43
N LEU A 551 -9.92 46.95 2.16
CA LEU A 551 -9.76 48.03 3.13
C LEU A 551 -9.33 49.33 2.43
N MET A 552 -8.34 49.26 1.54
CA MET A 552 -7.89 50.40 0.72
C MET A 552 -7.05 49.95 -0.47
N ILE A 553 -6.94 50.81 -1.48
CA ILE A 553 -6.05 50.62 -2.63
C ILE A 553 -5.05 51.76 -2.64
N THR A 554 -3.76 51.44 -2.79
CA THR A 554 -2.69 52.43 -2.88
C THR A 554 -1.86 52.27 -4.13
N ASP A 555 -1.18 53.33 -4.53
CA ASP A 555 -0.04 53.21 -5.45
C ASP A 555 1.20 52.64 -4.73
N MET A 556 2.29 52.45 -5.49
CA MET A 556 3.58 51.97 -4.97
C MET A 556 4.23 52.91 -3.93
N LEU A 557 3.73 54.13 -3.77
CA LEU A 557 4.20 55.12 -2.79
C LEU A 557 3.28 55.19 -1.55
N GLY A 558 2.27 54.32 -1.47
CA GLY A 558 1.35 54.24 -0.32
C GLY A 558 0.23 55.29 -0.34
N ARG A 559 -0.01 55.98 -1.46
CA ARG A 559 -1.07 56.99 -1.57
C ARG A 559 -2.38 56.32 -1.99
N SER A 560 -3.48 56.62 -1.30
CA SER A 560 -4.79 56.08 -1.64
C SER A 560 -5.24 56.50 -3.03
N VAL A 561 -5.81 55.56 -3.79
CA VAL A 561 -6.27 55.75 -5.16
C VAL A 561 -7.66 55.14 -5.35
N ALA A 562 -8.43 55.69 -6.29
CA ALA A 562 -9.76 55.20 -6.60
C ALA A 562 -9.72 53.82 -7.26
N ILE A 563 -10.75 53.00 -7.01
CA ILE A 563 -10.88 51.61 -7.50
C ILE A 563 -10.75 51.53 -9.03
N GLU A 564 -11.17 52.58 -9.75
CA GLU A 564 -11.21 52.60 -11.21
C GLU A 564 -9.88 52.97 -11.87
N THR A 565 -8.79 53.09 -11.11
CA THR A 565 -7.50 53.52 -11.68
C THR A 565 -6.84 52.37 -12.48
N LYS A 566 -6.62 52.58 -13.78
CA LYS A 566 -6.08 51.58 -14.73
C LYS A 566 -4.67 51.91 -15.18
N ASN A 567 -4.02 50.96 -15.86
CA ASN A 567 -2.71 51.07 -16.51
C ASN A 567 -1.55 51.48 -15.59
N GLN A 568 -1.65 51.18 -14.30
CA GLN A 568 -0.58 51.33 -13.33
C GLN A 568 -0.61 50.25 -12.25
N LEU A 569 0.51 50.09 -11.56
CA LEU A 569 0.70 49.08 -10.53
C LEU A 569 0.13 49.54 -9.19
N LEU A 570 -0.80 48.77 -8.65
CA LEU A 570 -1.56 49.07 -7.44
C LEU A 570 -1.39 47.98 -6.37
N LEU A 571 -1.51 48.38 -5.11
CA LEU A 571 -1.57 47.51 -3.94
C LEU A 571 -2.98 47.53 -3.36
N TYR A 572 -3.62 46.37 -3.31
CA TYR A 572 -4.93 46.13 -2.71
C TYR A 572 -4.72 45.60 -1.30
N ILE A 573 -5.07 46.39 -0.29
CA ILE A 573 -4.98 46.01 1.11
C ILE A 573 -6.37 45.58 1.55
N TYR A 574 -6.48 44.37 2.09
CA TYR A 574 -7.75 43.80 2.52
C TYR A 574 -7.92 43.89 4.04
N LYS A 575 -9.17 43.82 4.52
CA LYS A 575 -9.48 43.90 5.96
C LYS A 575 -8.87 42.76 6.78
N ASP A 576 -8.56 41.63 6.15
CA ASP A 576 -7.88 40.49 6.77
C ASP A 576 -6.36 40.69 6.93
N GLY A 577 -5.84 41.85 6.50
CA GLY A 577 -4.42 42.20 6.59
C GLY A 577 -3.58 41.71 5.42
N THR A 578 -4.16 40.99 4.44
CA THR A 578 -3.44 40.57 3.24
C THR A 578 -3.28 41.73 2.24
N VAL A 579 -2.21 41.68 1.44
CA VAL A 579 -1.91 42.69 0.41
C VAL A 579 -1.68 42.01 -0.93
N GLU A 580 -2.41 42.42 -1.96
CA GLU A 580 -2.24 41.94 -3.34
C GLU A 580 -1.76 43.04 -4.27
N LYS A 581 -0.85 42.68 -5.18
CA LYS A 581 -0.30 43.59 -6.18
C LYS A 581 -0.98 43.33 -7.52
N LYS A 582 -1.69 44.32 -8.07
CA LYS A 582 -2.48 44.19 -9.32
C LYS A 582 -2.16 45.31 -10.30
N ILE A 583 -2.21 44.99 -11.60
CA ILE A 583 -2.30 45.98 -12.68
C ILE A 583 -3.62 45.69 -13.40
N ILE A 584 -4.53 46.65 -13.42
CA ILE A 584 -5.73 46.58 -14.26
C ILE A 584 -5.36 47.22 -15.58
N ILE A 585 -5.20 46.41 -16.62
CA ILE A 585 -4.88 46.85 -17.98
C ILE A 585 -6.20 47.01 -18.73
N GLU A 586 -6.34 48.10 -19.49
CA GLU A 586 -7.43 48.29 -20.45
C GLU A 586 -6.93 48.15 -21.89
#